data_AF-C5B711-F1
#
_entry.id   AF-C5B711-F1
#
_cell.length_a   1.000
_cell.length_b   1.000
_cell.length_c   1.000
_cell.angle_alpha   90.00
_cell.angle_beta   90.00
_cell.angle_gamma   90.00
#
_symmetry.space_group_name_H-M   'P 1'
#
loop_
_entity.id
_entity.type
_entity.pdbx_description
1 polymer ?
#
loop_
_entity_poly.entity_id
_entity_poly.type
_entity_poly.pdbx_seq_one_letter_code
_entity_poly.pdbx_strand_id
1 'polypeptide(L)'
;MTSNPRELLIARSAAEVIAHSGYFNEGFSLQTGTGGASLAVTRFLEDKMRRANIRADFALGGITSTIVDLHEKGYIRKLLDVQSFDRAAAGSLVRNPNHIEISANQYANWSSKGAAVDRLDVVVLSALEVDTHFNVNVLTGSDGVLRGASGGHCDTAIGSALSIIVAPLVRGRIPTIVDNVLTCVTPGSSVDILVTDHGIAVNPARPELAQRLRDAGLPLVSIGWLRDRALSLTGEPKPIAFTDKVVAVVRYRDGSVIDVVRQVKE
;
A
#
# COMPACT_ATOMS: atom_id res chain seq x y z
N MET A 1 11.70 11.68 -5.07
CA MET A 1 11.60 10.33 -5.66
C MET A 1 12.85 9.54 -5.28
N THR A 2 12.73 8.23 -5.03
CA THR A 2 13.87 7.40 -4.59
C THR A 2 14.88 7.13 -5.71
N SER A 3 16.15 6.99 -5.34
CA SER A 3 17.24 6.50 -6.21
C SER A 3 17.69 5.08 -5.81
N ASN A 4 17.08 4.48 -4.79
CA ASN A 4 17.46 3.15 -4.32
C ASN A 4 17.03 2.08 -5.35
N PRO A 5 17.98 1.31 -5.93
CA PRO A 5 17.66 0.33 -6.96
C PRO A 5 16.71 -0.76 -6.46
N ARG A 6 16.75 -1.10 -5.17
CA ARG A 6 15.85 -2.09 -4.56
C ARG A 6 14.40 -1.60 -4.55
N GLU A 7 14.19 -0.35 -4.17
CA GLU A 7 12.84 0.25 -4.17
C GLU A 7 12.33 0.45 -5.60
N LEU A 8 13.20 0.79 -6.54
CA LEU A 8 12.86 0.89 -7.95
C LEU A 8 12.50 -0.46 -8.57
N LEU A 9 13.17 -1.55 -8.15
CA LEU A 9 12.80 -2.91 -8.54
C LEU A 9 11.39 -3.26 -8.06
N ILE A 10 11.11 -3.03 -6.77
CA ILE A 10 9.78 -3.27 -6.19
C ILE A 10 8.72 -2.43 -6.91
N ALA A 11 8.99 -1.14 -7.14
CA ALA A 11 8.07 -0.23 -7.82
C ALA A 11 7.80 -0.66 -9.26
N ARG A 12 8.82 -1.12 -9.99
CA ARG A 12 8.65 -1.66 -11.34
C ARG A 12 7.77 -2.91 -11.33
N SER A 13 8.06 -3.85 -10.43
CA SER A 13 7.25 -5.08 -10.28
C SER A 13 5.80 -4.76 -9.91
N ALA A 14 5.57 -3.78 -9.02
CA ALA A 14 4.22 -3.34 -8.69
C ALA A 14 3.50 -2.73 -9.90
N ALA A 15 4.18 -1.95 -10.74
CA ALA A 15 3.59 -1.43 -11.96
C ALA A 15 3.29 -2.53 -13.01
N GLU A 16 4.10 -3.61 -13.08
CA GLU A 16 3.77 -4.79 -13.88
C GLU A 16 2.52 -5.50 -13.35
N VAL A 17 2.43 -5.69 -12.04
CA VAL A 17 1.23 -6.26 -11.39
C VAL A 17 -0.01 -5.45 -11.74
N ILE A 18 0.05 -4.12 -11.64
CA ILE A 18 -1.09 -3.25 -11.98
C ILE A 18 -1.46 -3.44 -13.45
N ALA A 19 -0.49 -3.35 -14.37
CA ALA A 19 -0.73 -3.48 -15.81
C ALA A 19 -1.41 -4.79 -16.21
N HIS A 20 -1.10 -5.88 -15.51
CA HIS A 20 -1.62 -7.22 -15.80
C HIS A 20 -2.72 -7.69 -14.84
N SER A 21 -3.14 -6.84 -13.90
CA SER A 21 -4.19 -7.16 -12.93
C SER A 21 -5.59 -7.31 -13.55
N GLY A 22 -5.80 -6.69 -14.71
CA GLY A 22 -7.12 -6.52 -15.34
C GLY A 22 -7.85 -5.24 -14.91
N TYR A 23 -7.27 -4.43 -14.01
CA TYR A 23 -7.80 -3.12 -13.61
C TYR A 23 -7.15 -1.94 -14.34
N PHE A 24 -6.06 -2.17 -15.07
CA PHE A 24 -5.34 -1.14 -15.83
C PHE A 24 -5.99 -0.89 -17.20
N ASN A 25 -7.14 -0.22 -17.18
CA ASN A 25 -7.93 0.12 -18.35
C ASN A 25 -8.14 1.63 -18.44
N GLU A 26 -8.63 2.11 -19.58
CA GLU A 26 -9.04 3.51 -19.74
C GLU A 26 -10.06 3.90 -18.66
N GLY A 27 -9.79 5.00 -17.96
CA GLY A 27 -10.64 5.51 -16.89
C GLY A 27 -10.43 4.87 -15.51
N PHE A 28 -9.39 4.05 -15.31
CA PHE A 28 -9.12 3.51 -13.98
C PHE A 28 -8.81 4.60 -12.94
N SER A 29 -8.96 4.29 -11.66
CA SER A 29 -8.59 5.17 -10.56
C SER A 29 -7.47 4.59 -9.71
N LEU A 30 -6.67 5.45 -9.09
CA LEU A 30 -5.53 5.00 -8.30
C LEU A 30 -5.21 5.83 -7.07
N GLN A 31 -4.61 5.18 -6.08
CA GLN A 31 -3.90 5.84 -4.99
C GLN A 31 -2.53 5.20 -4.81
N THR A 32 -1.50 6.03 -4.66
CA THR A 32 -0.13 5.58 -4.40
C THR A 32 0.36 6.13 -3.07
N GLY A 33 1.39 5.51 -2.49
CA GLY A 33 1.97 6.02 -1.26
C GLY A 33 2.82 7.27 -1.48
N THR A 34 3.34 7.83 -0.39
CA THR A 34 4.00 9.15 -0.36
C THR A 34 5.53 9.05 -0.23
N GLY A 35 6.08 7.83 -0.27
CA GLY A 35 7.52 7.58 -0.24
C GLY A 35 7.93 6.19 -0.74
N GLY A 36 9.24 5.98 -0.86
CA GLY A 36 9.83 4.69 -1.24
C GLY A 36 9.29 4.10 -2.55
N ALA A 37 9.14 2.78 -2.59
CA ALA A 37 8.59 2.05 -3.73
C ALA A 37 7.13 2.42 -4.04
N SER A 38 6.33 2.68 -3.00
CA SER A 38 4.90 2.99 -3.15
C SER A 38 4.64 4.30 -3.89
N LEU A 39 5.53 5.28 -3.78
CA LEU A 39 5.52 6.51 -4.58
C LEU A 39 6.16 6.29 -5.97
N ALA A 40 7.27 5.56 -6.01
CA ALA A 40 8.06 5.38 -7.23
C ALA A 40 7.35 4.55 -8.32
N VAL A 41 6.29 3.81 -7.97
CA VAL A 41 5.44 3.07 -8.92
C VAL A 41 4.87 3.99 -10.01
N THR A 42 4.56 5.25 -9.67
CA THR A 42 4.00 6.27 -10.58
C THR A 42 4.87 6.48 -11.82
N ARG A 43 6.19 6.47 -11.67
CA ARG A 43 7.16 6.60 -12.76
C ARG A 43 7.02 5.50 -13.80
N PHE A 44 6.75 4.27 -13.36
CA PHE A 44 6.60 3.12 -14.25
C PHE A 44 5.19 3.02 -14.83
N LEU A 45 4.18 3.48 -14.07
CA LEU A 45 2.82 3.61 -14.58
C LEU A 45 2.72 4.64 -15.71
N GLU A 46 3.42 5.78 -15.63
CA GLU A 46 3.44 6.79 -16.71
C GLU A 46 3.82 6.18 -18.06
N ASP A 47 4.93 5.42 -18.10
CA ASP A 47 5.40 4.79 -19.33
C ASP A 47 4.39 3.76 -19.86
N LYS A 48 3.76 3.01 -18.97
CA LYS A 48 2.72 2.02 -19.33
C LYS A 48 1.46 2.69 -19.85
N MET A 49 1.00 3.76 -19.20
CA MET A 49 -0.17 4.54 -19.60
C MET A 49 0.06 5.14 -20.99
N ARG A 50 1.25 5.71 -21.21
CA ARG A 50 1.66 6.25 -22.51
C ARG A 50 1.66 5.19 -23.61
N ARG A 51 2.23 3.99 -23.34
CA ARG A 51 2.30 2.90 -24.33
C ARG A 51 0.93 2.29 -24.65
N ALA A 52 0.08 2.15 -23.64
CA ALA A 52 -1.27 1.62 -23.81
C ALA A 52 -2.26 2.70 -24.30
N ASN A 53 -1.84 3.97 -24.36
CA ASN A 53 -2.68 5.13 -24.63
C ASN A 53 -3.92 5.17 -23.71
N ILE A 54 -3.69 4.95 -22.41
CA ILE A 54 -4.74 5.01 -21.40
C ILE A 54 -4.53 6.15 -20.41
N ARG A 55 -5.62 6.61 -19.80
CA ARG A 55 -5.66 7.69 -18.80
C ARG A 55 -6.50 7.28 -17.61
N ALA A 56 -6.06 7.67 -16.42
CA ALA A 56 -6.81 7.48 -15.19
C ALA A 56 -7.90 8.55 -15.04
N ASP A 57 -9.06 8.18 -14.50
CA ASP A 57 -10.13 9.14 -14.20
C ASP A 57 -9.80 10.00 -13.00
N PHE A 58 -9.22 9.41 -11.95
CA PHE A 58 -8.74 10.18 -10.82
C PHE A 58 -7.62 9.50 -10.05
N ALA A 59 -6.81 10.33 -9.39
CA ALA A 59 -5.99 9.90 -8.27
C ALA A 59 -6.53 10.45 -6.94
N LEU A 60 -6.40 9.67 -5.87
CA LEU A 60 -6.97 9.96 -4.56
C LEU A 60 -5.90 10.00 -3.47
N GLY A 61 -6.20 10.76 -2.42
CA GLY A 61 -5.57 10.61 -1.11
C GLY A 61 -4.57 11.72 -0.84
N GLY A 62 -3.39 11.32 -0.41
CA GLY A 62 -2.29 12.23 -0.12
C GLY A 62 -1.56 12.67 -1.37
N ILE A 63 -1.89 13.84 -1.94
CA ILE A 63 -1.33 14.22 -3.25
C ILE A 63 0.12 14.68 -3.12
N THR A 64 0.97 14.16 -4.02
CA THR A 64 2.38 14.53 -4.15
C THR A 64 2.64 15.23 -5.48
N SER A 65 3.75 15.93 -5.57
CA SER A 65 4.34 16.49 -6.80
C SER A 65 4.36 15.52 -7.97
N THR A 66 4.60 14.23 -7.73
CA THR A 66 4.63 13.20 -8.81
C THR A 66 3.25 12.91 -9.40
N ILE A 67 2.21 12.91 -8.55
CA ILE A 67 0.82 12.74 -9.00
C ILE A 67 0.33 14.00 -9.72
N VAL A 68 0.73 15.18 -9.24
CA VAL A 68 0.48 16.46 -9.94
C VAL A 68 1.09 16.46 -11.33
N ASP A 69 2.34 16.01 -11.48
CA ASP A 69 3.00 15.95 -12.80
C ASP A 69 2.23 15.06 -13.78
N LEU A 70 1.75 13.89 -13.35
CA LEU A 70 0.90 13.03 -14.18
C LEU A 70 -0.45 13.67 -14.54
N HIS A 71 -1.03 14.44 -13.62
CA HIS A 71 -2.24 15.20 -13.89
C HIS A 71 -2.00 16.29 -14.94
N GLU A 72 -0.95 17.10 -14.80
CA GLU A 72 -0.62 18.19 -15.72
C GLU A 72 -0.20 17.68 -17.11
N LYS A 73 0.39 16.48 -17.19
CA LYS A 73 0.65 15.76 -18.44
C LYS A 73 -0.60 15.15 -19.08
N GLY A 74 -1.75 15.18 -18.40
CA GLY A 74 -3.02 14.66 -18.89
C GLY A 74 -3.19 13.14 -18.76
N TYR A 75 -2.33 12.46 -18.01
CA TYR A 75 -2.47 11.03 -17.71
C TYR A 75 -3.51 10.77 -16.63
N ILE A 76 -3.75 11.72 -15.72
CA ILE A 76 -4.77 11.63 -14.68
C ILE A 76 -5.73 12.80 -14.85
N ARG A 77 -7.03 12.54 -15.00
CA ARG A 77 -8.00 13.61 -15.28
C ARG A 77 -8.32 14.49 -14.07
N LYS A 78 -8.42 13.90 -12.87
CA LYS A 78 -8.76 14.61 -11.62
C LYS A 78 -7.90 14.15 -10.46
N LEU A 79 -7.64 15.06 -9.53
CA LEU A 79 -7.01 14.74 -8.24
C LEU A 79 -8.03 15.03 -7.14
N LEU A 80 -8.24 14.07 -6.25
CA LEU A 80 -9.08 14.21 -5.06
C LEU A 80 -8.15 14.25 -3.84
N ASP A 81 -7.93 15.43 -3.30
CA ASP A 81 -6.90 15.70 -2.29
C ASP A 81 -7.51 15.86 -0.90
N VAL A 82 -7.18 14.91 -0.02
CA VAL A 82 -7.51 15.00 1.42
C VAL A 82 -6.34 15.58 2.23
N GLN A 83 -5.14 15.59 1.65
CA GLN A 83 -3.91 16.05 2.29
C GLN A 83 -2.79 16.25 1.24
N SER A 84 -2.39 17.49 0.97
CA SER A 84 -1.22 17.75 0.13
C SER A 84 0.09 17.44 0.89
N PHE A 85 0.94 16.57 0.35
CA PHE A 85 2.18 16.11 1.01
C PHE A 85 3.41 16.99 0.73
N ASP A 86 3.37 17.82 -0.31
CA ASP A 86 4.46 18.74 -0.63
C ASP A 86 3.95 20.08 -1.18
N ARG A 87 4.87 21.06 -1.24
CA ARG A 87 4.54 22.43 -1.70
C ARG A 87 4.01 22.47 -3.13
N ALA A 88 4.45 21.55 -4.00
CA ALA A 88 4.01 21.53 -5.39
C ALA A 88 2.57 21.01 -5.49
N ALA A 89 2.20 20.01 -4.67
CA ALA A 89 0.82 19.56 -4.50
C ALA A 89 -0.08 20.67 -3.95
N ALA A 90 0.32 21.32 -2.86
CA ALA A 90 -0.44 22.43 -2.28
C ALA A 90 -0.62 23.59 -3.28
N GLY A 91 0.43 23.95 -4.02
CA GLY A 91 0.35 24.95 -5.08
C GLY A 91 -0.45 24.49 -6.30
N SER A 92 -0.60 23.18 -6.52
CA SER A 92 -1.40 22.60 -7.61
C SER A 92 -2.89 22.73 -7.30
N LEU A 93 -3.28 22.48 -6.05
CA LEU A 93 -4.65 22.61 -5.56
C LEU A 93 -5.22 24.01 -5.82
N VAL A 94 -4.38 25.05 -5.73
CA VAL A 94 -4.77 26.44 -6.00
C VAL A 94 -4.97 26.73 -7.50
N ARG A 95 -4.17 26.13 -8.38
CA ARG A 95 -4.08 26.51 -9.80
C ARG A 95 -4.78 25.57 -10.76
N ASN A 96 -4.96 24.31 -10.41
CA ASN A 96 -5.55 23.28 -11.27
C ASN A 96 -7.00 23.03 -10.86
N PRO A 97 -8.00 23.39 -11.68
CA PRO A 97 -9.42 23.28 -11.30
C PRO A 97 -9.90 21.83 -11.13
N ASN A 98 -9.18 20.87 -11.70
CA ASN A 98 -9.46 19.43 -11.53
C ASN A 98 -8.64 18.80 -10.39
N HIS A 99 -7.90 19.60 -9.63
CA HIS A 99 -7.35 19.23 -8.34
C HIS A 99 -8.31 19.75 -7.26
N ILE A 100 -9.01 18.83 -6.61
CA ILE A 100 -10.20 19.12 -5.81
C ILE A 100 -9.92 18.73 -4.37
N GLU A 101 -10.09 19.68 -3.45
CA GLU A 101 -10.03 19.43 -2.01
C GLU A 101 -11.24 18.59 -1.59
N ILE A 102 -11.00 17.56 -0.78
CA ILE A 102 -12.05 16.74 -0.16
C ILE A 102 -11.81 16.58 1.34
N SER A 103 -12.88 16.47 2.11
CA SER A 103 -12.78 16.18 3.55
C SER A 103 -12.41 14.71 3.81
N ALA A 104 -11.89 14.42 5.00
CA ALA A 104 -11.66 13.05 5.45
C ALA A 104 -12.94 12.18 5.43
N ASN A 105 -14.12 12.80 5.63
CA ASN A 105 -15.41 12.12 5.53
C ASN A 105 -15.75 11.70 4.09
N GLN A 106 -15.43 12.55 3.11
CA GLN A 106 -15.58 12.21 1.69
C GLN A 106 -14.49 11.26 1.21
N TYR A 107 -13.32 11.27 1.86
CA TYR A 107 -12.22 10.37 1.54
C TYR A 107 -12.54 8.93 1.92
N ALA A 108 -12.64 8.61 3.22
CA ALA A 108 -12.54 7.23 3.68
C ALA A 108 -13.44 6.82 4.86
N ASN A 109 -14.38 7.67 5.30
CA ASN A 109 -15.28 7.31 6.40
C ASN A 109 -16.20 6.14 6.02
N TRP A 110 -16.08 5.02 6.75
CA TRP A 110 -16.89 3.81 6.57
C TRP A 110 -18.40 4.06 6.64
N SER A 111 -18.86 4.98 7.49
CA SER A 111 -20.29 5.28 7.65
C SER A 111 -20.79 6.41 6.74
N SER A 112 -19.96 6.89 5.81
CA SER A 112 -20.34 7.95 4.87
C SER A 112 -21.38 7.44 3.87
N LYS A 113 -22.20 8.35 3.33
CA LYS A 113 -23.11 8.04 2.20
C LYS A 113 -22.35 7.74 0.90
N GLY A 114 -21.07 8.10 0.85
CA GLY A 114 -20.17 7.79 -0.25
C GLY A 114 -18.76 8.24 0.09
N ALA A 115 -17.85 7.29 0.27
CA ALA A 115 -16.44 7.55 0.43
C ALA A 115 -15.73 7.33 -0.92
N ALA A 116 -14.80 8.22 -1.27
CA ALA A 116 -14.07 8.16 -2.53
C ALA A 116 -13.20 6.90 -2.64
N VAL A 117 -12.72 6.37 -1.51
CA VAL A 117 -11.97 5.09 -1.48
C VAL A 117 -12.79 3.92 -2.02
N ASP A 118 -14.13 3.94 -1.93
CA ASP A 118 -15.00 2.88 -2.44
C ASP A 118 -15.14 2.93 -3.98
N ARG A 119 -14.47 3.89 -4.63
CA ARG A 119 -14.37 4.03 -6.10
C ARG A 119 -12.94 3.81 -6.59
N LEU A 120 -12.03 3.37 -5.73
CA LEU A 120 -10.64 3.08 -6.11
C LEU A 120 -10.54 1.75 -6.85
N ASP A 121 -9.91 1.73 -8.01
CA ASP A 121 -9.53 0.47 -8.66
C ASP A 121 -8.26 -0.08 -8.04
N VAL A 122 -7.25 0.77 -7.83
CA VAL A 122 -5.92 0.33 -7.38
C VAL A 122 -5.40 1.18 -6.23
N VAL A 123 -4.92 0.54 -5.16
CA VAL A 123 -4.10 1.21 -4.14
C VAL A 123 -2.75 0.52 -3.95
N VAL A 124 -1.69 1.31 -3.81
CA VAL A 124 -0.34 0.85 -3.47
C VAL A 124 0.06 1.37 -2.10
N LEU A 125 0.19 0.47 -1.13
CA LEU A 125 0.48 0.73 0.27
C LEU A 125 1.84 0.14 0.68
N SER A 126 2.35 0.53 1.84
CA SER A 126 3.61 0.04 2.40
C SER A 126 3.42 -0.57 3.78
N ALA A 127 4.28 -1.50 4.18
CA ALA A 127 4.18 -2.20 5.45
C ALA A 127 5.45 -2.09 6.30
N LEU A 128 5.34 -2.06 7.63
CA LEU A 128 6.45 -2.37 8.55
C LEU A 128 6.68 -3.88 8.60
N GLU A 129 5.61 -4.64 8.82
CA GLU A 129 5.58 -6.10 8.80
C GLU A 129 4.34 -6.60 8.05
N VAL A 130 4.45 -7.76 7.41
CA VAL A 130 3.34 -8.51 6.83
C VAL A 130 3.46 -9.95 7.28
N ASP A 131 2.36 -10.55 7.73
CA ASP A 131 2.38 -11.95 8.15
C ASP A 131 1.94 -12.93 7.04
N THR A 132 2.05 -14.23 7.33
CA THR A 132 1.66 -15.30 6.39
C THR A 132 0.15 -15.36 6.10
N HIS A 133 -0.67 -14.61 6.84
CA HIS A 133 -2.10 -14.43 6.60
C HIS A 133 -2.39 -13.11 5.88
N PHE A 134 -1.36 -12.41 5.38
CA PHE A 134 -1.41 -11.09 4.75
C PHE A 134 -1.83 -9.94 5.67
N ASN A 135 -1.91 -10.14 6.99
CA ASN A 135 -2.16 -9.01 7.90
C ASN A 135 -0.97 -8.06 7.90
N VAL A 136 -1.25 -6.77 8.02
CA VAL A 136 -0.24 -5.73 7.89
C VAL A 136 -0.12 -4.91 9.17
N ASN A 137 1.13 -4.75 9.61
CA ASN A 137 1.54 -3.80 10.64
C ASN A 137 2.12 -2.55 10.01
N VAL A 138 1.61 -1.40 10.43
CA VAL A 138 2.16 -0.07 10.11
C VAL A 138 2.32 0.80 11.35
N LEU A 139 2.20 0.22 12.55
CA LEU A 139 2.09 0.98 13.81
C LEU A 139 3.28 0.75 14.75
N THR A 140 3.66 -0.51 14.99
CA THR A 140 4.75 -0.88 15.90
C THR A 140 5.99 -1.27 15.13
N GLY A 141 7.16 -0.84 15.61
CA GLY A 141 8.45 -1.28 15.08
C GLY A 141 8.79 -2.71 15.50
N SER A 142 9.90 -3.24 14.98
CA SER A 142 10.43 -4.57 15.35
C SER A 142 10.86 -4.70 16.81
N ASP A 143 10.88 -3.60 17.56
CA ASP A 143 11.11 -3.54 19.01
C ASP A 143 9.79 -3.42 19.81
N GLY A 144 8.64 -3.52 19.14
CA GLY A 144 7.32 -3.45 19.75
C GLY A 144 6.88 -2.02 20.10
N VAL A 145 7.72 -1.02 19.84
CA VAL A 145 7.44 0.37 20.20
C VAL A 145 6.61 1.06 19.12
N LEU A 146 5.58 1.78 19.53
CA LEU A 146 4.76 2.64 18.68
C LEU A 146 5.63 3.69 17.98
N ARG A 147 5.63 3.69 16.64
CA ARG A 147 6.38 4.65 15.82
C ARG A 147 5.79 4.90 14.43
N GLY A 148 4.69 4.24 14.11
CA GLY A 148 3.99 4.40 12.86
C GLY A 148 2.63 5.06 13.03
N ALA A 149 1.78 4.90 12.03
CA ALA A 149 0.44 5.46 12.00
C ALA A 149 -0.49 4.53 11.25
N SER A 150 -1.74 4.41 11.71
CA SER A 150 -2.78 3.67 10.97
C SER A 150 -3.08 4.34 9.63
N GLY A 151 -3.27 5.67 9.65
CA GLY A 151 -3.63 6.45 8.47
C GLY A 151 -4.94 5.95 7.83
N GLY A 152 -5.04 6.10 6.50
CA GLY A 152 -6.10 5.47 5.70
C GLY A 152 -5.71 4.10 5.14
N HIS A 153 -4.71 3.43 5.74
CA HIS A 153 -4.13 2.20 5.19
C HIS A 153 -5.20 1.10 5.13
N CYS A 154 -5.89 0.84 6.25
CA CYS A 154 -6.93 -0.17 6.30
C CYS A 154 -8.19 0.23 5.51
N ASP A 155 -8.47 1.52 5.38
CA ASP A 155 -9.65 2.03 4.66
C ASP A 155 -9.52 1.86 3.15
N THR A 156 -8.38 2.25 2.60
CA THR A 156 -8.12 2.14 1.16
C THR A 156 -7.92 0.69 0.75
N ALA A 157 -7.27 -0.12 1.58
CA ALA A 157 -7.08 -1.54 1.34
C ALA A 157 -8.42 -2.27 1.11
N ILE A 158 -9.43 -2.01 1.96
CA ILE A 158 -10.76 -2.63 1.80
C ILE A 158 -11.64 -1.93 0.76
N GLY A 159 -11.47 -0.61 0.57
CA GLY A 159 -12.28 0.17 -0.39
C GLY A 159 -11.89 -0.06 -1.85
N SER A 160 -10.62 -0.39 -2.10
CA SER A 160 -10.09 -0.60 -3.45
C SER A 160 -10.47 -1.95 -4.05
N ALA A 161 -10.60 -2.02 -5.37
CA ALA A 161 -10.76 -3.30 -6.08
C ALA A 161 -9.48 -4.17 -6.08
N LEU A 162 -8.31 -3.51 -6.01
CA LEU A 162 -6.99 -4.12 -5.93
C LEU A 162 -6.09 -3.39 -4.91
N SER A 163 -5.80 -4.09 -3.81
CA SER A 163 -4.91 -3.66 -2.73
C SER A 163 -3.54 -4.32 -2.83
N ILE A 164 -2.51 -3.51 -3.10
CA ILE A 164 -1.12 -3.96 -3.24
C ILE A 164 -0.27 -3.43 -2.10
N ILE A 165 0.36 -4.34 -1.34
CA ILE A 165 1.40 -4.01 -0.38
C ILE A 165 2.76 -4.11 -1.06
N VAL A 166 3.58 -3.06 -0.94
CA VAL A 166 4.97 -3.07 -1.38
C VAL A 166 5.92 -2.95 -0.19
N ALA A 167 6.90 -3.84 -0.11
CA ALA A 167 7.92 -3.76 0.92
C ALA A 167 9.20 -4.49 0.51
N PRO A 168 10.39 -4.03 0.92
CA PRO A 168 11.58 -4.87 0.85
C PRO A 168 11.37 -6.11 1.72
N LEU A 169 11.93 -7.25 1.30
CA LEU A 169 11.84 -8.50 2.06
C LEU A 169 12.46 -8.36 3.46
N VAL A 170 13.52 -7.56 3.56
CA VAL A 170 14.34 -7.38 4.77
C VAL A 170 14.76 -5.92 4.89
N ARG A 171 14.75 -5.35 6.10
CA ARG A 171 15.30 -4.02 6.41
C ARG A 171 16.47 -4.15 7.37
N GLY A 172 17.70 -4.05 6.86
CA GLY A 172 18.89 -4.30 7.68
C GLY A 172 18.92 -5.76 8.13
N ARG A 173 18.61 -6.00 9.42
CA ARG A 173 18.50 -7.34 10.01
C ARG A 173 17.07 -7.75 10.36
N ILE A 174 16.08 -6.93 10.00
CA ILE A 174 14.68 -7.11 10.39
C ILE A 174 13.93 -7.76 9.22
N PRO A 175 13.36 -8.97 9.39
CA PRO A 175 12.50 -9.55 8.37
C PRO A 175 11.21 -8.73 8.28
N THR A 176 10.78 -8.41 7.07
CA THR A 176 9.49 -7.72 6.86
C THR A 176 8.35 -8.72 6.74
N ILE A 177 8.63 -9.96 6.33
CA ILE A 177 7.64 -11.03 6.25
C ILE A 177 7.87 -11.98 7.42
N VAL A 178 6.86 -12.09 8.28
CA VAL A 178 6.92 -12.80 9.57
C VAL A 178 5.79 -13.82 9.69
N ASP A 179 5.81 -14.67 10.72
CA ASP A 179 4.72 -15.63 10.94
C ASP A 179 3.43 -14.95 11.38
N ASN A 180 3.54 -13.98 12.30
CA ASN A 180 2.45 -13.14 12.82
C ASN A 180 2.99 -11.73 13.04
N VAL A 181 2.21 -10.71 12.68
CA VAL A 181 2.58 -9.32 12.92
C VAL A 181 2.48 -8.97 14.41
N LEU A 182 3.30 -8.02 14.88
CA LEU A 182 3.21 -7.53 16.26
C LEU A 182 1.93 -6.75 16.53
N THR A 183 1.38 -6.10 15.50
CA THR A 183 0.16 -5.32 15.59
C THR A 183 -0.58 -5.37 14.27
N CYS A 184 -1.79 -5.93 14.26
CA CYS A 184 -2.63 -5.97 13.09
C CYS A 184 -3.38 -4.64 12.93
N VAL A 185 -3.07 -3.89 11.88
CA VAL A 185 -3.77 -2.66 11.50
C VAL A 185 -4.69 -2.89 10.31
N THR A 186 -4.21 -3.64 9.32
CA THR A 186 -5.00 -3.99 8.13
C THR A 186 -5.14 -5.50 8.05
N PRO A 187 -6.38 -6.04 8.08
CA PRO A 187 -6.62 -7.46 7.91
C PRO A 187 -6.11 -7.95 6.55
N GLY A 188 -5.56 -9.16 6.51
CA GLY A 188 -5.13 -9.78 5.26
C GLY A 188 -6.27 -10.07 4.29
N SER A 189 -7.51 -10.14 4.77
CA SER A 189 -8.71 -10.21 3.92
C SER A 189 -8.91 -8.97 3.03
N SER A 190 -8.24 -7.86 3.34
CA SER A 190 -8.26 -6.61 2.56
C SER A 190 -6.98 -6.40 1.75
N VAL A 191 -6.10 -7.41 1.68
CA VAL A 191 -4.82 -7.35 0.97
C VAL A 191 -4.81 -8.39 -0.11
N ASP A 192 -4.64 -7.97 -1.35
CA ASP A 192 -4.71 -8.87 -2.50
C ASP A 192 -3.33 -9.36 -2.93
N ILE A 193 -2.33 -8.49 -2.92
CA ILE A 193 -1.00 -8.79 -3.45
C ILE A 193 0.07 -8.15 -2.57
N LEU A 194 1.12 -8.92 -2.29
CA LEU A 194 2.37 -8.43 -1.72
C LEU A 194 3.47 -8.47 -2.80
N VAL A 195 4.13 -7.34 -3.03
CA VAL A 195 5.28 -7.22 -3.94
C VAL A 195 6.52 -6.90 -3.14
N THR A 196 7.55 -7.74 -3.30
CA THR A 196 8.87 -7.54 -2.70
C THR A 196 9.95 -7.48 -3.77
N ASP A 197 11.18 -7.22 -3.33
CA ASP A 197 12.38 -7.32 -4.18
C ASP A 197 12.80 -8.78 -4.44
N HIS A 198 12.10 -9.76 -3.86
CA HIS A 198 12.38 -11.19 -4.02
C HIS A 198 11.24 -11.97 -4.72
N GLY A 199 10.08 -11.35 -4.90
CA GLY A 199 8.94 -12.02 -5.54
C GLY A 199 7.60 -11.35 -5.25
N ILE A 200 6.58 -11.83 -5.94
CA ILE A 200 5.20 -11.39 -5.83
C ILE A 200 4.40 -12.54 -5.20
N ALA A 201 3.70 -12.27 -4.11
CA ALA A 201 2.75 -13.19 -3.50
C ALA A 201 1.34 -12.67 -3.68
N VAL A 202 0.46 -13.49 -4.27
CA VAL A 202 -0.97 -13.18 -4.41
C VAL A 202 -1.73 -13.90 -3.31
N ASN A 203 -2.64 -13.19 -2.67
CA ASN A 203 -3.52 -13.76 -1.65
C ASN A 203 -4.34 -14.91 -2.27
N PRO A 204 -4.34 -16.11 -1.67
CA PRO A 204 -5.14 -17.24 -2.16
C PRO A 204 -6.64 -16.95 -2.32
N ALA A 205 -7.17 -15.93 -1.62
CA ALA A 205 -8.54 -15.46 -1.80
C ALA A 205 -8.81 -14.77 -3.15
N ARG A 206 -7.76 -14.48 -3.94
CA ARG A 206 -7.82 -13.84 -5.27
C ARG A 206 -7.21 -14.73 -6.37
N PRO A 207 -7.72 -15.96 -6.58
CA PRO A 207 -7.14 -16.90 -7.54
C PRO A 207 -7.16 -16.38 -8.99
N GLU A 208 -8.12 -15.52 -9.33
CA GLU A 208 -8.24 -14.87 -10.63
C GLU A 208 -7.06 -13.92 -10.91
N LEU A 209 -6.61 -13.17 -9.90
CA LEU A 209 -5.42 -12.31 -10.02
C LEU A 209 -4.16 -13.18 -10.21
N ALA A 210 -4.04 -14.25 -9.43
CA ALA A 210 -2.90 -15.15 -9.55
C ALA A 210 -2.81 -15.79 -10.94
N GLN A 211 -3.96 -16.14 -11.53
CA GLN A 211 -4.02 -16.67 -12.90
C GLN A 211 -3.60 -15.63 -13.93
N ARG A 212 -4.19 -14.43 -13.92
CA ARG A 212 -3.85 -13.34 -14.85
C ARG A 212 -2.36 -13.00 -14.83
N LEU A 213 -1.77 -12.92 -13.63
CA LEU A 213 -0.36 -12.59 -13.48
C LEU A 213 0.56 -13.72 -13.96
N ARG A 214 0.18 -14.99 -13.77
CA ARG A 214 0.92 -16.15 -14.34
C ARG A 214 0.84 -16.15 -15.86
N ASP A 215 -0.33 -15.90 -16.44
CA ASP A 215 -0.53 -15.85 -17.89
C ASP A 215 0.27 -14.70 -18.53
N ALA A 216 0.46 -13.60 -17.80
CA ALA A 216 1.35 -12.51 -18.17
C ALA A 216 2.85 -12.79 -17.93
N GLY A 217 3.21 -13.98 -17.41
CA GLY A 217 4.59 -14.40 -17.19
C GLY A 217 5.25 -13.82 -15.94
N LEU A 218 4.50 -13.27 -14.98
CA LEU A 218 5.07 -12.75 -13.74
C LEU A 218 5.43 -13.91 -12.78
N PRO A 219 6.63 -13.88 -12.17
CA PRO A 219 7.06 -14.92 -11.24
C PRO A 219 6.34 -14.76 -9.90
N LEU A 220 5.37 -15.64 -9.65
CA LEU A 220 4.64 -15.69 -8.39
C LEU A 220 5.27 -16.70 -7.43
N VAL A 221 5.29 -16.35 -6.15
CA VAL A 221 5.72 -17.20 -5.03
C VAL A 221 4.64 -17.21 -3.96
N SER A 222 4.69 -18.19 -3.04
CA SER A 222 3.81 -18.16 -1.86
C SER A 222 4.33 -17.14 -0.84
N ILE A 223 3.44 -16.61 0.00
CA ILE A 223 3.86 -15.75 1.12
C ILE A 223 4.71 -16.51 2.13
N GLY A 224 4.48 -17.82 2.31
CA GLY A 224 5.33 -18.70 3.11
C GLY A 224 6.76 -18.78 2.56
N TRP A 225 6.93 -18.87 1.24
CA TRP A 225 8.26 -18.83 0.63
C TRP A 225 8.97 -17.49 0.87
N LEU A 226 8.23 -16.36 0.80
CA LEU A 226 8.80 -15.05 1.15
C LEU A 226 9.21 -15.00 2.62
N ARG A 227 8.40 -15.53 3.53
CA ARG A 227 8.71 -15.64 4.97
C ARG A 227 10.00 -16.43 5.18
N ASP A 228 10.08 -17.64 4.64
CA ASP A 228 11.24 -18.53 4.79
C ASP A 228 12.49 -17.89 4.18
N ARG A 229 12.33 -17.21 3.04
CA ARG A 229 13.41 -16.46 2.40
C ARG A 229 13.89 -15.31 3.28
N ALA A 230 12.99 -14.57 3.93
CA ALA A 230 13.35 -13.50 4.84
C ALA A 230 14.15 -14.04 6.05
N LEU A 231 13.66 -15.10 6.69
CA LEU A 231 14.33 -15.75 7.82
C LEU A 231 15.69 -16.34 7.43
N SER A 232 15.84 -16.87 6.21
CA SER A 232 17.15 -17.34 5.73
C SER A 232 18.21 -16.22 5.65
N LEU A 233 17.78 -14.97 5.50
CA LEU A 233 18.67 -13.81 5.40
C LEU A 233 18.90 -13.12 6.75
N THR A 234 17.93 -13.18 7.67
CA THR A 234 17.97 -12.46 8.95
C THR A 234 18.27 -13.35 10.15
N GLY A 235 18.04 -14.66 10.01
CA GLY A 235 17.82 -15.55 11.14
C GLY A 235 16.45 -15.33 11.80
N GLU A 236 16.18 -16.13 12.83
CA GLU A 236 14.98 -16.00 13.65
C GLU A 236 15.03 -14.72 14.49
N PRO A 237 14.00 -13.85 14.42
CA PRO A 237 13.94 -12.66 15.26
C PRO A 237 13.79 -13.06 16.73
N LYS A 238 14.50 -12.36 17.62
CA LYS A 238 14.34 -12.56 19.07
C LYS A 238 12.93 -12.11 19.49
N PRO A 239 12.15 -12.96 20.18
CA PRO A 239 10.85 -12.56 20.70
C PRO A 239 10.96 -11.34 21.62
N ILE A 240 10.00 -10.43 21.52
CA ILE A 240 9.92 -9.24 22.36
C ILE A 240 9.13 -9.59 23.61
N ALA A 241 9.67 -9.23 24.78
CA ALA A 241 8.95 -9.40 26.03
C ALA A 241 7.97 -8.25 26.23
N PHE A 242 6.69 -8.57 26.40
CA PHE A 242 5.63 -7.60 26.72
C PHE A 242 5.13 -7.82 28.16
N THR A 243 4.61 -6.76 28.76
CA THR A 243 3.81 -6.86 30.00
C THR A 243 2.32 -7.03 29.67
N ASP A 244 1.49 -7.30 30.68
CA ASP A 244 0.04 -7.39 30.49
C ASP A 244 -0.64 -6.03 30.28
N LYS A 245 0.07 -4.92 30.48
CA LYS A 245 -0.48 -3.57 30.36
C LYS A 245 -0.75 -3.23 28.89
N VAL A 246 -2.01 -3.00 28.56
CA VAL A 246 -2.42 -2.42 27.27
C VAL A 246 -2.08 -0.92 27.26
N VAL A 247 -1.33 -0.47 26.26
CA VAL A 247 -0.92 0.94 26.07
C VAL A 247 -1.66 1.64 24.94
N ALA A 248 -2.23 0.88 23.99
CA ALA A 248 -3.11 1.42 22.96
C ALA A 248 -4.11 0.36 22.48
N VAL A 249 -5.28 0.81 22.02
CA VAL A 249 -6.30 -0.02 21.38
C VAL A 249 -6.35 0.33 19.90
N VAL A 250 -6.16 -0.65 19.03
CA VAL A 250 -6.24 -0.49 17.58
C VAL A 250 -7.70 -0.71 17.17
N ARG A 251 -8.36 0.37 16.77
CA ARG A 251 -9.73 0.33 16.26
C ARG A 251 -9.70 0.08 14.76
N TYR A 252 -10.55 -0.82 14.30
CA TYR A 252 -10.81 -0.97 12.87
C TYR A 252 -11.75 0.15 12.40
N ARG A 253 -11.86 0.34 11.08
CA ARG A 253 -12.62 1.46 10.47
C ARG A 253 -14.11 1.46 10.80
N ASP A 254 -14.68 0.31 11.13
CA ASP A 254 -16.08 0.15 11.56
C ASP A 254 -16.30 0.44 13.05
N GLY A 255 -15.23 0.76 13.79
CA GLY A 255 -15.26 1.01 15.22
C GLY A 255 -15.11 -0.25 16.08
N SER A 256 -14.97 -1.46 15.52
CA SER A 256 -14.57 -2.63 16.31
C SER A 256 -13.12 -2.52 16.79
N VAL A 257 -12.71 -3.38 17.72
CA VAL A 257 -11.31 -3.51 18.15
C VAL A 257 -10.69 -4.66 17.36
N ILE A 258 -9.67 -4.36 16.54
CA ILE A 258 -8.94 -5.39 15.77
C ILE A 258 -7.73 -5.92 16.53
N ASP A 259 -7.08 -5.07 17.32
CA ASP A 259 -5.90 -5.46 18.09
C ASP A 259 -5.62 -4.50 19.25
N VAL A 260 -4.66 -4.85 20.10
CA VAL A 260 -4.16 -4.03 21.20
C VAL A 260 -2.63 -4.01 21.21
N VAL A 261 -2.05 -2.85 21.53
CA VAL A 261 -0.60 -2.75 21.74
C VAL A 261 -0.31 -2.87 23.23
N ARG A 262 0.62 -3.75 23.59
CA ARG A 262 1.05 -3.97 24.98
C ARG A 262 2.37 -3.27 25.27
N GLN A 263 2.59 -2.92 26.54
CA GLN A 263 3.83 -2.29 26.98
C GLN A 263 5.01 -3.25 26.79
N VAL A 264 6.09 -2.78 26.16
CA VAL A 264 7.36 -3.52 26.08
C VAL A 264 7.99 -3.57 27.46
N LYS A 265 8.51 -4.74 27.84
CA LYS A 265 9.23 -4.95 29.11
C LYS A 265 10.65 -4.39 28.97
N GLU A 266 11.04 -3.54 29.93
CA GLU A 266 12.41 -3.03 30.07
C GLU A 266 13.42 -4.14 30.42
#